data_AF-D9TQY4-F1
#
_entry.id   AF-D9TQY4-F1
#
_cell.length_a   1.000
_cell.length_b   1.000
_cell.length_c   1.000
_cell.angle_alpha   90.00
_cell.angle_beta   90.00
_cell.angle_gamma   90.00
#
_symmetry.space_group_name_H-M   'P 1'
#
loop_
_entity.id
_entity.type
_entity.pdbx_description
1 polymer ?
#
loop_
_entity_poly.entity_id
_entity_poly.type
_entity_poly.pdbx_seq_one_letter_code
_entity_poly.pdbx_strand_id
1 'polypeptide(L)'
;MKRYLGKIILAILLSLTIIIPNFVFADYESYVAYSLPRLKGDNYTNVHDKQTNDNYIKNQVTALDNTDSADFWVVTQDGTRISDNYNQKVTNYPITINFRPTIHKYKGDQIKMGMQNARLSTGYAFVSGKVDFR
;
A
#
# COMPACT_ATOMS: atom_id res chain seq x y z
N MET A 1 -69.13 21.81 10.12
CA MET A 1 -68.27 21.03 11.02
C MET A 1 -67.06 20.51 10.23
N LYS A 2 -65.85 20.51 10.83
CA LYS A 2 -64.51 20.12 10.30
C LYS A 2 -63.71 21.31 9.68
N ARG A 3 -62.84 22.10 10.37
CA ARG A 3 -61.65 21.79 11.23
C ARG A 3 -60.54 21.24 10.29
N TYR A 4 -59.34 21.81 10.06
CA TYR A 4 -58.36 22.47 10.93
C TYR A 4 -57.23 23.20 10.16
N LEU A 5 -56.62 24.20 10.83
CA LEU A 5 -55.27 24.74 10.64
C LEU A 5 -54.20 23.63 10.52
N GLY A 6 -53.36 23.68 9.48
CA GLY A 6 -52.29 22.70 9.22
C GLY A 6 -50.92 23.32 8.99
N LYS A 7 -50.32 23.80 10.08
CA LYS A 7 -48.88 23.89 10.42
C LYS A 7 -47.83 23.88 9.28
N ILE A 8 -47.12 25.01 9.19
CA ILE A 8 -45.80 25.18 8.56
C ILE A 8 -44.78 24.27 9.27
N ILE A 9 -44.06 23.44 8.52
CA ILE A 9 -42.80 22.82 9.00
C ILE A 9 -41.76 22.98 7.89
N LEU A 10 -40.86 23.93 8.10
CA LEU A 10 -39.64 24.14 7.36
C LEU A 10 -38.60 23.12 7.87
N ALA A 11 -38.21 22.16 7.05
CA ALA A 11 -37.15 21.20 7.37
C ALA A 11 -35.88 21.58 6.59
N ILE A 12 -34.88 22.15 7.29
CA ILE A 12 -33.53 22.36 6.76
C ILE A 12 -32.74 21.10 7.05
N LEU A 13 -32.47 20.30 6.02
CA LEU A 13 -31.62 19.12 6.12
C LEU A 13 -30.15 19.55 5.95
N LEU A 14 -29.40 19.58 7.05
CA LEU A 14 -27.97 19.83 7.06
C LEU A 14 -27.25 18.57 6.57
N SER A 15 -26.82 18.57 5.30
CA SER A 15 -26.05 17.48 4.71
C SER A 15 -24.65 17.44 5.34
N LEU A 16 -24.44 16.51 6.27
CA LEU A 16 -23.14 16.19 6.83
C LEU A 16 -22.32 15.42 5.78
N THR A 17 -21.66 16.13 4.87
CA THR A 17 -20.64 15.54 4.00
C THR A 17 -19.46 15.12 4.87
N ILE A 18 -19.30 13.81 5.06
CA ILE A 18 -18.06 13.23 5.58
C ILE A 18 -16.98 13.58 4.56
N ILE A 19 -16.14 14.57 4.87
CA ILE A 19 -14.92 14.84 4.12
C ILE A 19 -13.99 13.68 4.46
N ILE A 20 -14.05 12.61 3.67
CA ILE A 20 -13.03 11.57 3.70
C ILE A 20 -11.75 12.27 3.18
N PRO A 21 -10.66 12.33 3.95
CA PRO A 21 -9.41 12.89 3.46
C PRO A 21 -8.95 12.05 2.27
N ASN A 22 -9.11 12.59 1.07
CA ASN A 22 -8.41 12.11 -0.12
C ASN A 22 -6.93 12.42 0.11
N PHE A 23 -6.17 11.46 0.61
CA PHE A 23 -4.72 11.55 0.58
C PHE A 23 -4.30 11.59 -0.90
N VAL A 24 -4.01 12.77 -1.42
CA VAL A 24 -3.37 12.95 -2.72
C VAL A 24 -1.89 12.59 -2.51
N PHE A 25 -1.56 11.34 -2.77
CA PHE A 25 -0.20 10.84 -2.78
C PHE A 25 0.44 11.22 -4.13
N ALA A 26 1.50 12.01 -4.09
CA ALA A 26 1.99 12.70 -5.28
C ALA A 26 2.86 11.84 -6.22
N ASP A 27 3.27 10.62 -5.85
CA ASP A 27 4.21 9.84 -6.69
C ASP A 27 4.17 8.31 -6.44
N TYR A 28 2.99 7.69 -6.60
CA TYR A 28 2.91 6.22 -6.53
C TYR A 28 3.41 5.56 -7.81
N GLU A 29 4.39 4.69 -7.65
CA GLU A 29 4.83 3.76 -8.70
C GLU A 29 3.94 2.52 -8.71
N SER A 30 3.45 2.14 -9.89
CA SER A 30 2.62 0.94 -10.04
C SER A 30 3.47 -0.28 -10.33
N TYR A 31 3.20 -1.38 -9.65
CA TYR A 31 3.74 -2.70 -9.98
C TYR A 31 2.56 -3.61 -10.37
N VAL A 32 2.64 -4.21 -11.55
CA VAL A 32 1.53 -4.97 -12.14
C VAL A 32 1.99 -6.40 -12.43
N ALA A 33 1.23 -7.37 -11.93
CA ALA A 33 1.43 -8.80 -12.14
C ALA A 33 2.86 -9.28 -11.85
N TYR A 34 3.47 -8.75 -10.77
CA TYR A 34 4.76 -9.25 -10.31
C TYR A 34 4.61 -10.69 -9.85
N SER A 35 5.43 -11.57 -10.40
CA SER A 35 5.42 -12.97 -9.99
C SER A 35 5.86 -13.09 -8.54
N LEU A 36 5.16 -13.94 -7.79
CA LEU A 36 5.55 -14.47 -6.50
C LEU A 36 6.03 -15.91 -6.74
N PRO A 37 7.36 -16.12 -6.84
CA PRO A 37 7.92 -17.42 -7.19
C PRO A 37 7.49 -18.55 -6.26
N ARG A 38 7.57 -19.77 -6.81
CA ARG A 38 7.34 -21.02 -6.07
C ARG A 38 8.25 -21.10 -4.85
N LEU A 39 7.82 -21.84 -3.83
CA LEU A 39 8.58 -22.15 -2.63
C LEU A 39 9.11 -20.91 -1.89
N LYS A 40 8.33 -19.81 -1.89
CA LYS A 40 8.70 -18.52 -1.28
C LYS A 40 10.00 -17.93 -1.85
N GLY A 41 10.25 -18.10 -3.14
CA GLY A 41 11.32 -17.35 -3.78
C GLY A 41 11.04 -15.85 -3.79
N ASP A 42 12.10 -15.05 -3.70
CA ASP A 42 12.03 -13.59 -3.71
C ASP A 42 11.89 -13.05 -5.13
N ASN A 43 11.13 -11.97 -5.27
CA ASN A 43 11.15 -11.10 -6.43
C ASN A 43 11.29 -9.64 -5.98
N TYR A 44 11.73 -8.77 -6.87
CA TYR A 44 12.06 -7.38 -6.54
C TYR A 44 11.53 -6.44 -7.62
N THR A 45 11.05 -5.27 -7.22
CA THR A 45 10.88 -4.15 -8.14
C THR A 45 12.21 -3.74 -8.75
N ASN A 46 12.15 -2.90 -9.78
CA ASN A 46 13.32 -2.13 -10.20
C ASN A 46 13.84 -1.25 -9.05
N VAL A 47 15.03 -0.68 -9.27
CA VAL A 47 15.61 0.32 -8.37
C VAL A 47 14.87 1.63 -8.53
N HIS A 48 14.54 2.25 -7.40
CA HIS A 48 13.91 3.57 -7.34
C HIS A 48 14.69 4.47 -6.40
N ASP A 49 14.81 5.74 -6.76
CA ASP A 49 15.33 6.77 -5.88
C ASP A 49 14.25 7.14 -4.85
N LYS A 50 14.66 7.31 -3.59
CA LYS A 50 13.76 7.84 -2.56
C LYS A 50 13.32 9.26 -2.90
N GLN A 51 12.04 9.55 -2.70
CA GLN A 51 11.44 10.86 -2.98
C GLN A 51 11.52 11.82 -1.80
N THR A 52 11.63 11.30 -0.56
CA THR A 52 11.72 12.07 0.67
C THR A 52 12.82 11.53 1.60
N ASN A 53 12.94 12.11 2.80
CA ASN A 53 13.85 11.64 3.85
C ASN A 53 13.14 10.71 4.85
N ASP A 54 11.93 10.25 4.53
CA ASP A 54 11.14 9.38 5.40
C ASP A 54 11.80 8.00 5.51
N ASN A 55 11.93 7.44 6.72
CA ASN A 55 12.50 6.10 6.90
C ASN A 55 11.46 4.98 6.79
N TYR A 56 10.59 5.08 5.79
CA TYR A 56 9.57 4.09 5.47
C TYR A 56 9.13 4.24 4.01
N ILE A 57 8.52 3.20 3.46
CA ILE A 57 7.73 3.30 2.22
C ILE A 57 6.26 3.05 2.52
N LYS A 58 5.37 3.44 1.60
CA LYS A 58 3.95 3.07 1.66
C LYS A 58 3.63 2.13 0.51
N ASN A 59 3.06 0.97 0.81
CA ASN A 59 2.65 -0.01 -0.19
C ASN A 59 1.16 -0.29 -0.09
N GLN A 60 0.48 -0.37 -1.23
CA GLN A 60 -0.91 -0.80 -1.33
C GLN A 60 -1.02 -1.94 -2.33
N VAL A 61 -1.39 -3.12 -1.85
CA VAL A 61 -1.74 -4.25 -2.72
C VAL A 61 -3.16 -4.04 -3.26
N THR A 62 -3.29 -4.06 -4.59
CA THR A 62 -4.57 -3.84 -5.29
C THR A 62 -5.14 -5.13 -5.88
N ALA A 63 -4.30 -6.13 -6.17
CA ALA A 63 -4.75 -7.44 -6.63
C ALA A 63 -3.76 -8.53 -6.23
N LEU A 64 -4.31 -9.73 -5.98
CA LEU A 64 -3.56 -10.96 -5.77
C LEU A 64 -4.19 -12.05 -6.61
N ASP A 65 -3.37 -12.88 -7.24
CA ASP A 65 -3.80 -14.05 -8.00
C ASP A 65 -3.07 -15.30 -7.50
N ASN A 66 -3.80 -16.40 -7.35
CA ASN A 66 -3.34 -17.68 -6.79
C ASN A 66 -2.69 -17.60 -5.39
N THR A 67 -2.97 -16.54 -4.63
CA THR A 67 -2.65 -16.42 -3.20
C THR A 67 -3.57 -15.40 -2.51
N ASP A 68 -3.64 -15.44 -1.18
CA ASP A 68 -4.44 -14.50 -0.37
C ASP A 68 -3.60 -13.38 0.24
N SER A 69 -2.26 -13.55 0.29
CA SER A 69 -1.33 -12.54 0.79
C SER A 69 0.10 -12.72 0.26
N ALA A 70 0.89 -11.66 0.36
CA ALA A 70 2.30 -11.63 0.04
C ALA A 70 3.09 -10.93 1.15
N ASP A 71 4.34 -11.33 1.38
CA ASP A 71 5.24 -10.62 2.28
C ASP A 71 6.03 -9.59 1.48
N PHE A 72 6.15 -8.37 2.01
CA PHE A 72 6.89 -7.27 1.41
C PHE A 72 7.96 -6.75 2.34
N TRP A 73 9.04 -6.22 1.78
CA TRP A 73 10.11 -5.60 2.54
C TRP A 73 10.89 -4.63 1.64
N VAL A 74 11.84 -3.90 2.22
CA VAL A 74 12.72 -3.00 1.49
C VAL A 74 14.16 -3.45 1.58
N VAL A 75 14.85 -3.37 0.46
CA VAL A 75 16.30 -3.54 0.33
C VAL A 75 16.91 -2.31 -0.31
N THR A 76 18.18 -2.04 -0.04
CA THR A 76 18.98 -1.11 -0.85
C THR A 76 19.30 -1.71 -2.23
N GLN A 77 19.84 -0.89 -3.12
CA GLN A 77 20.26 -1.32 -4.47
C GLN A 77 21.15 -2.57 -4.46
N ASP A 78 22.09 -2.65 -3.53
CA ASP A 78 23.02 -3.78 -3.33
C ASP A 78 22.36 -5.04 -2.74
N GLY A 79 21.07 -4.97 -2.36
CA GLY A 79 20.32 -6.08 -1.78
C GLY A 79 20.33 -6.12 -0.24
N THR A 80 20.99 -5.18 0.45
CA THR A 80 20.97 -5.16 1.92
C THR A 80 19.55 -4.91 2.44
N ARG A 81 19.05 -5.81 3.29
CA ARG A 81 17.70 -5.71 3.87
C ARG A 81 17.63 -4.59 4.91
N ILE A 82 16.73 -3.64 4.69
CA ILE A 82 16.57 -2.45 5.56
C ILE A 82 15.24 -2.39 6.31
N SER A 83 14.29 -3.28 6.03
CA SER A 83 13.05 -3.45 6.80
C SER A 83 12.85 -4.91 7.19
N ASP A 84 11.90 -5.16 8.08
CA ASP A 84 11.37 -6.51 8.28
C ASP A 84 10.33 -6.85 7.19
N ASN A 85 9.80 -8.07 7.24
CA ASN A 85 8.75 -8.51 6.34
C ASN A 85 7.38 -8.05 6.85
N TYR A 86 6.57 -7.53 5.94
CA TYR A 86 5.20 -7.09 6.18
C TYR A 86 4.25 -7.95 5.34
N ASN A 87 3.44 -8.78 5.99
CA ASN A 87 2.40 -9.53 5.30
C ASN A 87 1.26 -8.58 4.90
N GLN A 88 0.93 -8.52 3.60
CA GLN A 88 -0.12 -7.66 3.09
C GLN A 88 -1.13 -8.44 2.23
N LYS A 89 -2.38 -8.00 2.34
CA LYS A 89 -3.53 -8.45 1.54
C LYS A 89 -4.03 -7.29 0.68
N VAL A 90 -4.92 -7.58 -0.27
CA VAL A 90 -5.64 -6.53 -1.00
C VAL A 90 -6.34 -5.59 -0.02
N THR A 91 -6.13 -4.28 -0.19
CA THR A 91 -6.70 -3.24 0.68
C THR A 91 -6.96 -1.94 -0.09
N ASN A 92 -7.86 -1.11 0.45
CA ASN A 92 -8.21 0.19 -0.11
C ASN A 92 -7.32 1.33 0.39
N TYR A 93 -6.38 1.06 1.31
CA TYR A 93 -5.47 2.05 1.88
C TYR A 93 -4.04 1.53 1.93
N PRO A 94 -3.03 2.40 1.82
CA PRO A 94 -1.63 1.99 1.90
C PRO A 94 -1.22 1.59 3.31
N ILE A 95 -0.30 0.64 3.38
CA ILE A 95 0.34 0.13 4.58
C ILE A 95 1.79 0.63 4.62
N THR A 96 2.20 1.15 5.77
CA THR A 96 3.58 1.61 6.01
C THR A 96 4.50 0.42 6.25
N ILE A 97 5.62 0.38 5.53
CA ILE A 97 6.74 -0.54 5.73
C ILE A 97 7.90 0.29 6.30
N ASN A 98 8.14 0.17 7.61
CA ASN A 98 9.17 0.95 8.29
C ASN A 98 10.55 0.35 8.04
N PHE A 99 11.54 1.21 7.87
CA PHE A 99 12.94 0.78 7.94
C PHE A 99 13.30 0.47 9.39
N ARG A 100 14.33 -0.36 9.58
CA ARG A 100 14.85 -0.68 10.90
C ARG A 100 15.34 0.61 11.58
N PRO A 101 15.12 0.79 12.90
CA PRO A 101 15.42 2.05 13.59
C PRO A 101 16.87 2.54 13.47
N THR A 102 17.82 1.63 13.22
CA THR A 102 19.24 1.95 13.06
C THR A 102 19.63 2.37 11.65
N ILE A 103 18.73 2.24 10.67
CA ILE A 103 19.00 2.51 9.26
C ILE A 103 18.26 3.77 8.85
N HIS A 104 19.03 4.75 8.38
CA HIS A 104 18.50 6.00 7.85
C HIS A 104 18.80 6.07 6.35
N LYS A 105 17.79 6.43 5.57
CA LYS A 105 17.91 6.67 4.14
C LYS A 105 17.31 8.01 3.79
N TYR A 106 17.95 8.68 2.85
CA TYR A 106 17.63 10.05 2.46
C TYR A 106 17.08 10.09 1.04
N LYS A 107 16.49 11.23 0.68
CA LYS A 107 16.05 11.50 -0.67
C LYS A 107 17.21 11.26 -1.65
N GLY A 108 16.94 10.54 -2.73
CA GLY A 108 17.94 10.14 -3.73
C GLY A 108 18.68 8.84 -3.41
N ASP A 109 18.57 8.28 -2.20
CA ASP A 109 19.10 6.94 -1.95
C ASP A 109 18.31 5.90 -2.74
N GLN A 110 19.02 4.91 -3.28
CA GLN A 110 18.44 3.87 -4.13
C GLN A 110 17.97 2.65 -3.35
N ILE A 111 16.69 2.34 -3.49
CA ILE A 111 16.02 1.21 -2.83
C ILE A 111 15.18 0.40 -3.81
N LYS A 112 14.85 -0.83 -3.41
CA LYS A 112 13.91 -1.73 -4.11
C LYS A 112 12.93 -2.28 -3.08
N MET A 113 11.70 -2.52 -3.51
CA MET A 113 10.76 -3.32 -2.72
C MET A 113 10.90 -4.78 -3.14
N GLY A 114 11.18 -5.65 -2.18
CA GLY A 114 11.10 -7.09 -2.42
C GLY A 114 9.77 -7.65 -1.97
N MET A 115 9.43 -8.79 -2.55
CA MET A 115 8.16 -9.47 -2.35
C MET A 115 8.31 -10.98 -2.53
N GLN A 116 7.51 -11.74 -1.80
CA GLN A 116 7.40 -13.19 -1.96
C GLN A 116 5.98 -13.66 -1.64
N ASN A 117 5.65 -14.88 -2.05
CA ASN A 117 4.42 -15.51 -1.59
C ASN A 117 4.47 -15.72 -0.06
N ALA A 118 3.43 -15.30 0.66
CA ALA A 118 3.35 -15.54 2.10
C ALA A 118 3.30 -17.04 2.43
N ARG A 119 2.66 -17.82 1.56
CA ARG A 119 2.50 -19.28 1.68
C ARG A 119 3.59 -20.02 0.91
N LEU A 120 4.00 -21.17 1.45
CA LEU A 120 4.79 -22.13 0.70
C LEU A 120 3.89 -22.82 -0.32
N SER A 121 4.06 -22.48 -1.60
CA SER A 121 3.30 -23.04 -2.72
C SER A 121 4.23 -23.57 -3.80
N THR A 122 3.84 -24.66 -4.47
CA THR A 122 4.54 -25.19 -5.65
C THR A 122 4.11 -24.51 -6.94
N GLY A 123 3.06 -23.67 -6.91
CA GLY A 123 2.58 -22.86 -8.01
C GLY A 123 3.10 -21.41 -7.94
N TYR A 124 3.05 -20.71 -9.08
CA TYR A 124 3.26 -19.27 -9.10
C TYR A 124 2.01 -18.54 -8.62
N ALA A 125 2.22 -17.44 -7.92
CA ALA A 125 1.18 -16.45 -7.65
C ALA A 125 1.60 -15.11 -8.25
N PHE A 126 0.69 -14.15 -8.30
CA PHE A 126 0.98 -12.81 -8.82
C PHE A 126 0.42 -11.75 -7.90
N VAL A 127 1.08 -10.59 -7.88
CA VAL A 127 0.64 -9.44 -7.11
C VAL A 127 0.73 -8.16 -7.94
N SER A 128 -0.26 -7.30 -7.74
CA SER A 128 -0.29 -5.95 -8.29
C SER A 128 -0.58 -4.95 -7.18
N GLY A 129 -0.08 -3.73 -7.35
CA GLY A 129 -0.27 -2.68 -6.36
C GLY A 129 0.44 -1.39 -6.73
N LYS A 130 0.56 -0.54 -5.73
CA LYS A 130 1.19 0.77 -5.83
C LYS A 130 2.12 0.97 -4.64
N VAL A 131 3.28 1.54 -4.89
CA VAL A 131 4.29 1.82 -3.86
C VAL A 131 4.78 3.25 -3.97
N ASP A 132 4.84 3.94 -2.85
CA ASP A 132 5.38 5.30 -2.72
C ASP A 132 6.75 5.15 -2.03
N PHE A 133 7.81 5.29 -2.83
CA PHE A 133 9.21 5.25 -2.39
C PHE A 133 9.61 6.59 -1.77
N ARG A 134 8.86 7.01 -0.75
CA ARG A 134 9.20 8.13 0.14
C ARG A 134 10.58 7.90 0.69
#